data_AF-A0AAV9UF30-F1
#
_entry.id   AF-A0AAV9UF30-F1
#
_cell.length_a   1.000
_cell.length_b   1.000
_cell.length_c   1.000
_cell.angle_alpha   90.00
_cell.angle_beta   90.00
_cell.angle_gamma   90.00
#
_symmetry.space_group_name_H-M   'P 1'
#
loop_
_entity.id
_entity.type
_entity.pdbx_description
1 polymer ?
#
loop_
_entity_poly.entity_id
_entity_poly.type
_entity_poly.pdbx_seq_one_letter_code
_entity_poly.pdbx_strand_id
1 'polypeptide(L)'
;MVNYILSIVVFGDGNNPAPWEGSHWGLAIERQGGSGRGELHNVVLIDNDRKWYQYEMRDDVTILNLNSEGKFWIAILSEQQKRDAVKVISKEAPPRDGKKGCQDWVMDCLFALETNEPALIPDGTSQFVYGLVRTPASNIAKQAGERWEPRA
;
A
#
# COMPACT_ATOMS: atom_id res chain seq x y z
N MET A 1 21.88 -3.98 -12.63
CA MET A 1 20.55 -4.62 -12.53
C MET A 1 19.58 -3.56 -12.02
N VAL A 2 18.39 -3.44 -12.60
CA VAL A 2 17.38 -2.47 -12.13
C VAL A 2 16.53 -3.13 -11.06
N ASN A 3 16.43 -2.48 -9.90
CA ASN A 3 15.59 -2.93 -8.80
C ASN A 3 14.41 -1.99 -8.63
N TYR A 4 13.35 -2.50 -8.02
CA TYR A 4 12.13 -1.79 -7.71
C TYR A 4 11.87 -1.83 -6.20
N ILE A 5 11.29 -0.78 -5.65
CA ILE A 5 10.85 -0.71 -4.26
C ILE A 5 9.35 -0.94 -4.24
N LEU A 6 8.89 -1.94 -3.49
CA LEU A 6 7.51 -2.06 -3.08
C LEU A 6 7.32 -1.30 -1.76
N SER A 7 6.32 -0.44 -1.69
CA SER A 7 6.01 0.37 -0.51
C SER A 7 4.51 0.48 -0.29
N ILE A 8 4.12 0.84 0.94
CA ILE A 8 2.76 1.28 1.26
C ILE A 8 2.76 2.79 1.34
N VAL A 9 1.89 3.43 0.56
CA VAL A 9 1.66 4.87 0.58
C VAL A 9 0.49 5.16 1.50
N VAL A 10 0.67 6.13 2.39
CA VAL A 10 -0.33 6.57 3.36
C VAL A 10 -0.88 7.93 2.93
N PHE A 11 -2.18 7.99 2.70
CA PHE A 11 -2.92 9.17 2.28
C PHE A 11 -3.82 9.68 3.40
N GLY A 12 -3.72 10.97 3.69
CA GLY A 12 -4.40 11.63 4.81
C GLY A 12 -3.86 11.22 6.18
N ASP A 13 -4.00 12.14 7.14
CA ASP A 13 -3.41 12.02 8.48
C ASP A 13 -4.02 10.92 9.36
N GLY A 14 -5.24 10.46 9.02
CA GLY A 14 -5.96 9.43 9.76
C GLY A 14 -6.50 9.91 11.11
N ASN A 15 -6.60 11.23 11.33
CA ASN A 15 -7.13 11.83 12.56
C ASN A 15 -8.65 12.09 12.51
N ASN A 16 -9.34 11.53 11.52
CA ASN A 16 -10.78 11.76 11.33
C ASN A 16 -11.56 11.23 12.55
N PRO A 17 -12.58 11.97 13.08
CA PRO A 17 -13.29 11.59 14.31
C PRO A 17 -14.20 10.35 14.15
N ALA A 18 -14.32 9.80 12.94
CA ALA A 18 -14.97 8.53 12.68
C ALA A 18 -13.97 7.37 12.93
N PRO A 19 -14.09 6.58 14.01
CA PRO A 19 -13.08 5.61 14.45
C PRO A 19 -12.85 4.41 13.49
N TRP A 20 -13.55 4.37 12.36
CA TRP A 20 -13.42 3.37 11.30
C TRP A 20 -12.70 3.88 10.04
N GLU A 21 -12.34 5.17 9.98
CA GLU A 21 -11.69 5.80 8.81
C GLU A 21 -10.26 6.22 9.15
N GLY A 22 -9.37 5.23 9.33
CA GLY A 22 -7.93 5.48 9.32
C GLY A 22 -7.45 6.04 7.97
N SER A 23 -6.17 6.38 7.86
CA SER A 23 -5.58 6.85 6.60
C SER A 23 -5.86 5.91 5.44
N HIS A 24 -6.10 6.45 4.24
CA HIS A 24 -6.23 5.64 3.04
C HIS A 24 -4.86 5.05 2.67
N TRP A 25 -4.79 3.77 2.33
CA TRP A 25 -3.56 3.10 1.93
C TRP A 25 -3.61 2.64 0.48
N GLY A 26 -2.45 2.68 -0.18
CA GLY A 26 -2.22 2.07 -1.48
C GLY A 26 -0.84 1.41 -1.53
N LEU A 27 -0.64 0.51 -2.49
CA LEU A 27 0.65 -0.10 -2.77
C LEU A 27 1.34 0.62 -3.93
N ALA A 28 2.61 0.96 -3.76
CA ALA A 28 3.40 1.59 -4.81
C ALA A 28 4.61 0.75 -5.18
N ILE A 29 4.90 0.69 -6.48
CA ILE A 29 6.10 0.07 -7.03
C ILE A 29 6.86 1.11 -7.86
N GLU A 30 8.04 1.48 -7.41
CA GLU A 30 8.88 2.49 -8.06
C GLU A 30 10.28 1.97 -8.35
N ARG A 31 10.93 2.53 -9.36
CA ARG A 31 12.34 2.20 -9.64
C ARG A 31 13.23 2.72 -8.52
N GLN A 32 14.09 1.85 -7.98
CA GLN A 32 15.06 2.25 -6.95
C GLN A 32 16.02 3.32 -7.50
N GLY A 33 16.17 4.43 -6.77
CA GLY A 33 16.96 5.58 -7.21
C GLY A 33 16.34 6.37 -8.38
N GLY A 34 15.06 6.14 -8.68
CA GLY A 34 14.31 6.87 -9.70
C GLY A 34 13.83 8.25 -9.24
N SER A 35 12.97 8.88 -10.04
CA SER A 35 12.46 10.23 -9.82
C SER A 35 11.25 10.30 -8.86
N GLY A 36 11.02 9.27 -8.03
CA GLY A 36 9.80 9.15 -7.20
C GLY A 36 8.51 8.90 -8.00
N ARG A 37 8.64 8.43 -9.25
CA ARG A 37 7.52 8.02 -10.12
C ARG A 37 7.45 6.50 -10.20
N GLY A 38 6.24 5.97 -10.31
CA GLY A 38 6.03 4.53 -10.39
C GLY A 38 4.56 4.16 -10.60
N GLU A 39 4.27 2.90 -10.32
CA GLU A 39 2.93 2.33 -10.36
C GLU A 39 2.27 2.44 -9.00
N LEU A 40 1.03 2.91 -8.97
CA LEU A 40 0.22 3.05 -7.76
C LEU A 40 -1.02 2.16 -7.88
N HIS A 41 -1.21 1.27 -6.92
CA HIS A 41 -2.25 0.25 -6.85
C HIS A 41 -3.14 0.51 -5.63
N ASN A 42 -4.39 0.89 -5.87
CA ASN A 42 -5.31 1.32 -4.82
C ASN A 42 -6.67 0.68 -4.97
N VAL A 43 -7.48 0.77 -3.91
CA VAL A 43 -8.93 0.60 -4.01
C VAL A 43 -9.65 1.89 -3.65
N VAL A 44 -10.42 2.42 -4.58
CA VAL A 44 -11.16 3.68 -4.43
C VAL A 44 -12.61 3.41 -4.06
N LEU A 45 -13.16 4.20 -3.14
CA LEU A 45 -14.56 4.10 -2.73
C LEU A 45 -15.47 4.60 -3.86
N ILE A 46 -16.35 3.74 -4.37
CA ILE A 46 -17.29 4.05 -5.45
C ILE A 46 -18.74 4.19 -4.97
N ASP A 47 -19.05 3.64 -3.79
CA ASP A 47 -20.36 3.75 -3.15
C ASP A 47 -20.16 3.82 -1.63
N ASN A 48 -20.42 5.00 -1.04
CA ASN A 48 -20.21 5.22 0.39
C ASN A 48 -21.25 4.51 1.26
N ASP A 49 -22.49 4.39 0.79
CA ASP A 49 -23.58 3.79 1.55
C ASP A 49 -23.39 2.27 1.66
N ARG A 50 -22.93 1.65 0.57
CA ARG A 50 -22.63 0.21 0.52
C ARG A 50 -21.19 -0.12 0.89
N LYS A 51 -20.34 0.89 1.07
CA LYS A 51 -18.87 0.78 1.21
C LYS A 51 -18.28 -0.16 0.15
N TRP A 52 -18.60 0.12 -1.11
CA TRP A 52 -18.03 -0.61 -2.24
C TRP A 52 -16.80 0.09 -2.78
N TYR A 53 -15.79 -0.71 -3.08
CA TYR A 53 -14.56 -0.24 -3.64
C TYR A 53 -14.34 -0.80 -5.05
N GLN A 54 -13.50 -0.09 -5.79
CA GLN A 54 -13.01 -0.48 -7.11
C GLN A 54 -11.49 -0.44 -7.11
N TYR A 55 -10.88 -1.48 -7.66
CA TYR A 55 -9.45 -1.49 -7.91
C TYR A 55 -9.09 -0.48 -9.00
N GLU A 56 -8.07 0.34 -8.73
CA GLU A 56 -7.51 1.30 -9.67
C GLU A 56 -5.99 1.15 -9.68
N MET A 57 -5.44 1.06 -10.90
CA MET A 57 -4.00 1.12 -11.14
C MET A 57 -3.69 2.37 -11.94
N ARG A 58 -2.71 3.14 -11.46
CA ARG A 58 -2.16 4.29 -12.18
C ARG A 58 -0.69 4.03 -12.45
N ASP A 59 -0.33 4.05 -13.72
CA ASP A 59 1.05 3.91 -14.18
C ASP A 59 1.71 5.28 -14.35
N ASP A 60 3.03 5.32 -14.16
CA ASP A 60 3.87 6.51 -14.23
C ASP A 60 3.27 7.73 -13.50
N VAL A 61 2.99 7.59 -12.21
CA VAL A 61 2.51 8.68 -11.35
C VAL A 61 3.53 9.04 -10.28
N THR A 62 3.48 10.31 -9.83
CA THR A 62 4.23 10.73 -8.64
C THR A 62 3.65 10.05 -7.42
N ILE A 63 4.45 9.18 -6.77
CA ILE A 63 4.00 8.33 -5.66
C ILE A 63 3.65 9.17 -4.43
N LEU A 64 4.56 10.04 -4.01
CA LEU A 64 4.31 11.00 -2.93
C LEU A 64 3.74 12.30 -3.52
N ASN A 65 2.41 12.36 -3.61
CA ASN A 65 1.68 13.53 -4.09
C ASN A 65 1.09 14.34 -2.92
N LEU A 66 0.45 15.48 -3.21
CA LEU A 66 -0.08 16.40 -2.19
C LEU A 66 -1.06 15.78 -1.17
N ASN A 67 -1.71 14.65 -1.51
CA ASN A 67 -2.63 13.95 -0.63
C ASN A 67 -1.94 12.87 0.24
N SER A 68 -0.64 12.69 0.06
CA SER A 68 0.16 11.69 0.79
C SER A 68 0.78 12.30 2.04
N GLU A 69 0.79 11.55 3.13
CA GLU A 69 1.57 11.86 4.32
C GLU A 69 3.02 11.34 4.17
N GLY A 70 3.15 10.21 3.49
CA GLY A 70 4.43 9.57 3.20
C GLY A 70 4.20 8.14 2.74
N LYS A 71 5.29 7.39 2.63
CA LYS A 71 5.26 5.95 2.32
C LYS A 71 6.27 5.23 3.21
N PHE A 72 6.10 3.92 3.36
CA PHE A 72 7.13 3.09 3.98
C PHE A 72 7.48 1.86 3.16
N TRP A 73 8.77 1.52 3.17
CA TRP A 73 9.33 0.47 2.34
C TRP A 73 8.98 -0.92 2.89
N ILE A 74 8.63 -1.82 1.96
CA ILE A 74 8.31 -3.22 2.26
C ILE A 74 9.41 -4.15 1.77
N ALA A 75 9.76 -4.06 0.47
CA ALA A 75 10.69 -4.97 -0.15
C ALA A 75 11.42 -4.33 -1.34
N ILE A 76 12.59 -4.87 -1.66
CA ILE A 76 13.29 -4.61 -2.92
C ILE A 76 13.02 -5.79 -3.85
N LEU A 77 12.50 -5.50 -5.03
CA LEU A 77 12.11 -6.46 -6.03
C LEU A 77 13.05 -6.38 -7.24
N SER A 78 13.45 -7.54 -7.76
CA SER A 78 13.95 -7.62 -9.14
C SER A 78 12.85 -7.31 -10.15
N GLU A 79 13.20 -7.10 -11.42
CA GLU A 79 12.22 -6.86 -12.48
C GLU A 79 11.21 -8.01 -12.64
N GLN A 80 11.64 -9.27 -12.46
CA GLN A 80 10.75 -10.42 -12.49
C GLN A 80 9.81 -10.44 -11.29
N GLN A 81 10.34 -10.25 -10.08
CA GLN A 81 9.51 -10.18 -8.85
C GLN A 81 8.52 -9.02 -8.93
N LYS A 82 8.91 -7.88 -9.52
CA LYS A 82 8.01 -6.75 -9.78
C LYS A 82 6.83 -7.16 -10.65
N ARG A 83 7.08 -7.85 -11.77
CA ARG A 83 6.00 -8.33 -12.65
C ARG A 83 5.07 -9.29 -11.92
N ASP A 84 5.62 -10.16 -11.10
CA ASP A 84 4.82 -11.15 -10.36
C ASP A 84 4.03 -10.49 -9.22
N ALA A 85 4.60 -9.51 -8.53
CA ALA A 85 3.90 -8.71 -7.53
C ALA A 85 2.71 -7.96 -8.14
N VAL A 86 2.88 -7.34 -9.31
CA VAL A 86 1.77 -6.68 -10.04
C VAL A 86 0.66 -7.68 -10.37
N LYS A 87 0.99 -8.89 -10.82
CA LYS A 87 -0.01 -9.93 -11.11
C LYS A 87 -0.76 -10.37 -9.86
N VAL A 88 -0.09 -10.48 -8.71
CA VAL A 88 -0.72 -10.83 -7.43
C VAL A 88 -1.67 -9.70 -7.01
N ILE A 89 -1.16 -8.47 -6.89
CA ILE A 89 -1.92 -7.31 -6.44
C ILE A 89 -3.16 -7.06 -7.32
N SER A 90 -3.01 -7.14 -8.65
CA SER A 90 -4.12 -6.89 -9.58
C SER A 90 -5.21 -7.97 -9.59
N LYS A 91 -4.95 -9.14 -9.00
CA LYS A 91 -5.96 -10.21 -8.85
C LYS A 91 -6.74 -10.10 -7.55
N GLU A 92 -6.25 -9.34 -6.57
CA GLU A 92 -6.94 -9.20 -5.30
C GLU A 92 -8.25 -8.43 -5.46
N ALA A 93 -9.35 -9.07 -5.04
CA ALA A 93 -10.68 -8.54 -5.25
C ALA A 93 -10.90 -7.27 -4.39
N PRO A 94 -11.38 -6.16 -4.99
CA PRO A 94 -11.68 -4.98 -4.20
C PRO A 94 -12.86 -5.25 -3.24
N PRO A 95 -12.84 -4.73 -2.01
CA PRO A 95 -13.91 -4.93 -1.04
C PRO A 95 -15.28 -4.45 -1.51
N ARG A 96 -16.31 -5.30 -1.34
CA ARG A 96 -17.72 -4.98 -1.65
C ARG A 96 -18.71 -5.53 -0.60
N ASP A 97 -18.23 -5.76 0.61
CA ASP A 97 -18.95 -6.47 1.68
C ASP A 97 -19.53 -5.53 2.75
N GLY A 98 -19.36 -4.21 2.61
CA GLY A 98 -19.81 -3.23 3.59
C GLY A 98 -18.93 -3.13 4.85
N LYS A 99 -17.85 -3.92 4.94
CA LYS A 99 -17.05 -4.09 6.16
C LYS A 99 -15.58 -3.77 5.96
N LYS A 100 -14.98 -4.33 4.91
CA LYS A 100 -13.56 -4.15 4.57
C LYS A 100 -13.35 -2.82 3.85
N GLY A 101 -12.22 -2.17 4.14
CA GLY A 101 -11.79 -0.95 3.48
C GLY A 101 -10.45 -1.10 2.74
N CYS A 102 -9.84 0.04 2.42
CA CYS A 102 -8.56 0.07 1.71
C CYS A 102 -7.39 -0.57 2.47
N GLN A 103 -7.31 -0.37 3.79
CA GLN A 103 -6.27 -0.98 4.61
C GLN A 103 -6.41 -2.51 4.63
N ASP A 104 -7.64 -3.03 4.70
CA ASP A 104 -7.91 -4.47 4.63
C ASP A 104 -7.51 -5.06 3.27
N TRP A 105 -7.80 -4.36 2.17
CA TRP A 105 -7.36 -4.81 0.84
C TRP A 105 -5.83 -4.82 0.69
N VAL A 106 -5.14 -3.80 1.23
CA VAL A 106 -3.67 -3.81 1.28
C VAL A 106 -3.17 -5.00 2.10
N MET A 107 -3.79 -5.30 3.24
CA MET A 107 -3.45 -6.47 4.04
C MET A 107 -3.63 -7.78 3.27
N ASP A 108 -4.77 -7.97 2.60
CA ASP A 108 -5.03 -9.13 1.75
C ASP A 108 -3.94 -9.29 0.67
N CYS A 109 -3.53 -8.18 0.02
CA CYS A 109 -2.42 -8.17 -0.93
C CYS A 109 -1.08 -8.59 -0.29
N LEU A 110 -0.74 -8.07 0.89
CA LEU A 110 0.51 -8.43 1.56
C LEU A 110 0.55 -9.91 1.93
N PHE A 111 -0.55 -10.46 2.44
CA PHE A 111 -0.64 -11.90 2.71
C PHE A 111 -0.42 -12.73 1.45
N ALA A 112 -1.03 -12.34 0.32
CA ALA A 112 -0.86 -13.02 -0.95
C ALA A 112 0.59 -12.93 -1.49
N LEU A 113 1.24 -11.77 -1.33
CA LEU A 113 2.64 -11.57 -1.74
C LEU A 113 3.63 -12.35 -0.88
N GLU A 114 3.38 -12.43 0.43
CA GLU A 114 4.21 -13.12 1.41
C GLU A 114 4.12 -14.64 1.27
N THR A 115 2.92 -15.15 1.01
CA THR A 115 2.66 -16.60 0.82
C THR A 115 2.81 -17.07 -0.63
N ASN A 116 3.13 -16.18 -1.57
CA ASN A 116 3.44 -16.55 -2.95
C ASN A 116 4.64 -17.52 -3.00
N GLU A 117 4.69 -18.40 -4.00
CA GLU A 117 5.83 -19.29 -4.21
C GLU A 117 6.56 -18.95 -5.53
N PRO A 118 7.81 -18.43 -5.48
CA PRO A 118 8.56 -18.02 -4.29
C PRO A 118 8.02 -16.73 -3.66
N ALA A 119 8.27 -16.53 -2.36
CA ALA A 119 7.80 -15.35 -1.63
C ALA A 119 8.32 -14.06 -2.29
N LEU A 120 7.43 -13.08 -2.45
CA LEU A 120 7.74 -11.81 -3.11
C LEU A 120 8.13 -10.71 -2.10
N ILE A 121 7.73 -10.87 -0.85
CA ILE A 121 8.09 -9.99 0.26
C ILE A 121 8.62 -10.84 1.44
N PRO A 122 9.39 -10.23 2.37
CA PRO A 122 9.92 -10.95 3.52
C PRO A 122 8.82 -11.52 4.43
N ASP A 123 9.10 -12.65 5.08
CA ASP A 123 8.26 -13.23 6.12
C ASP A 123 8.14 -12.29 7.35
N GLY A 124 6.97 -12.30 8.00
CA GLY A 124 6.57 -11.38 9.06
C GLY A 124 6.14 -9.98 8.58
N THR A 125 6.09 -9.71 7.27
CA THR A 125 5.68 -8.41 6.74
C THR A 125 4.22 -8.11 7.04
N SER A 126 3.31 -9.05 6.75
CA SER A 126 1.89 -8.84 7.05
C SER A 126 1.65 -8.64 8.56
N GLN A 127 2.32 -9.41 9.41
CA GLN A 127 2.22 -9.27 10.86
C GLN A 127 2.67 -7.88 11.33
N PHE A 128 3.79 -7.37 10.80
CA PHE A 128 4.26 -6.01 11.10
C PHE A 128 3.22 -4.96 10.67
N VAL A 129 2.75 -5.02 9.42
CA VAL A 129 1.82 -4.02 8.88
C VAL A 129 0.45 -4.08 9.56
N TYR A 130 0.00 -5.26 9.98
CA TYR A 130 -1.25 -5.42 10.73
C TYR A 130 -1.24 -4.58 12.02
N GLY A 131 -0.08 -4.44 12.68
CA GLY A 131 0.09 -3.58 13.85
C GLY A 131 -0.08 -2.07 13.58
N LEU A 132 -0.09 -1.66 12.31
CA LEU A 132 -0.22 -0.26 11.88
C LEU A 132 -1.64 0.10 11.44
N VAL A 133 -2.50 -0.89 11.22
CA VAL A 133 -3.87 -0.70 10.76
C VAL A 133 -4.65 0.22 11.71
N ARG A 134 -5.41 1.16 11.14
CA ARG A 134 -6.19 2.18 11.86
C ARG A 134 -5.39 3.08 12.81
N THR A 135 -4.07 3.12 12.67
CA THR A 135 -3.24 4.11 13.39
C THR A 135 -3.04 5.37 12.54
N PRO A 136 -2.95 6.56 13.15
CA PRO A 136 -2.66 7.80 12.42
C PRO A 136 -1.32 7.74 11.69
N ALA A 137 -1.18 8.51 10.61
CA ALA A 137 0.04 8.52 9.79
C ALA A 137 1.30 8.88 10.61
N SER A 138 1.18 9.73 11.62
CA SER A 138 2.28 10.07 12.54
C SER A 138 2.76 8.86 13.36
N ASN A 139 1.85 7.99 13.79
CA ASN A 139 2.17 6.75 14.49
C ASN A 139 2.74 5.71 13.53
N ILE A 140 2.24 5.64 12.30
CA ILE A 140 2.81 4.80 11.23
C ILE A 140 4.27 5.22 10.99
N ALA A 141 4.54 6.51 10.79
CA ALA A 141 5.87 7.04 10.58
C ALA A 141 6.82 6.69 11.75
N LYS A 142 6.37 6.86 12.99
CA LYS A 142 7.15 6.52 14.19
C LYS A 142 7.48 5.03 14.27
N GLN A 143 6.53 4.15 13.94
CA GLN A 143 6.72 2.70 14.01
C GLN A 143 7.51 2.14 12.81
N ALA A 144 7.33 2.71 11.62
CA ALA A 144 8.10 2.37 10.42
C ALA A 144 9.56 2.83 10.53
N GLY A 145 9.83 3.90 11.30
CA GLY A 145 11.18 4.36 11.61
C GLY A 145 11.96 4.69 10.34
N GLU A 146 13.13 4.08 10.16
CA GLU A 146 14.00 4.31 9.00
C GLU A 146 13.36 3.85 7.66
N ARG A 147 12.30 3.04 7.70
CA ARG A 147 11.57 2.64 6.49
C ARG A 147 10.64 3.74 5.99
N TRP A 148 10.36 4.75 6.80
CA TRP A 148 9.44 5.84 6.47
C TRP A 148 10.12 6.92 5.63
N GLU A 149 9.47 7.28 4.53
CA GLU A 149 9.82 8.40 3.68
C GLU A 149 8.67 9.42 3.72
N PRO A 150 8.83 10.56 4.40
CA PRO A 150 7.80 11.58 4.47
C PRO A 150 7.61 12.23 3.10
N ARG A 151 6.40 12.74 2.83
CA ARG A 151 6.24 13.65 1.70
C ARG A 151 7.06 14.92 1.93
N ALA A 152 7.85 15.31 0.93
CA ALA A 152 8.60 16.57 0.91
C ALA A 152 7.68 17.81 0.84
#